data_AF-A0A1T4V5E1-F1
#
_entry.id   AF-A0A1T4V5E1-F1
#
_cell.length_a   1.000
_cell.length_b   1.000
_cell.length_c   1.000
_cell.angle_alpha   90.00
_cell.angle_beta   90.00
_cell.angle_gamma   90.00
#
_symmetry.space_group_name_H-M   'P 1'
#
loop_
_entity.id
_entity.type
_entity.pdbx_description
1 polymer ?
#
loop_
_entity_poly.entity_id
_entity_poly.type
_entity_poly.pdbx_seq_one_letter_code
_entity_poly.pdbx_strand_id
1 'polypeptide(L)'
;MESAQLVLDQGYSVKEAAEAMNVGKSTMDKWVRQLKDERGGITPKATPMTPDQLKIRELEKKIKRIEMEKEILKKATALLVSDSFKTSF
;
A
#
# COMPACT_ATOMS: atom_id res chain seq x y z
N MET A 1 5.80 -7.09 -10.99
CA MET A 1 7.22 -6.73 -11.24
C MET A 1 7.51 -6.41 -12.71
N GLU A 2 6.51 -6.23 -13.58
CA GLU A 2 6.74 -5.96 -15.02
C GLU A 2 7.18 -4.52 -15.33
N SER A 3 6.90 -3.57 -14.44
CA SER A 3 7.08 -2.13 -14.69
C SER A 3 8.52 -1.69 -14.85
N ALA A 4 9.42 -2.23 -14.01
CA ALA A 4 10.83 -1.91 -14.07
C ALA A 4 11.51 -2.60 -15.27
N GLN A 5 10.96 -3.73 -15.74
CA GLN A 5 11.42 -4.38 -16.98
C GLN A 5 11.02 -3.56 -18.21
N LEU A 6 9.85 -2.91 -18.24
CA LEU A 6 9.45 -2.04 -19.34
C LEU A 6 10.44 -0.88 -19.57
N VAL A 7 10.98 -0.29 -18.49
CA VAL A 7 12.01 0.77 -18.58
C VAL A 7 13.34 0.25 -19.12
N LEU A 8 13.75 -0.96 -18.72
CA LEU A 8 15.05 -1.53 -19.07
C LEU A 8 15.06 -2.25 -20.42
N ASP A 9 13.95 -2.88 -20.81
CA ASP A 9 13.86 -3.77 -21.99
C ASP A 9 13.10 -3.15 -23.17
N GLN A 10 12.22 -2.16 -22.94
CA GLN A 10 11.44 -1.48 -24.01
C GLN A 10 11.82 0.00 -24.21
N GLY A 11 12.80 0.53 -23.46
CA GLY A 11 13.28 1.91 -23.63
C GLY A 11 12.31 3.00 -23.14
N TYR A 12 11.26 2.64 -22.40
CA TYR A 12 10.34 3.59 -21.78
C TYR A 12 11.08 4.43 -20.74
N SER A 13 10.79 5.73 -20.68
CA SER A 13 11.32 6.57 -19.61
C SER A 13 10.71 6.19 -18.26
N VAL A 14 11.44 6.41 -17.17
CA VAL A 14 10.96 6.20 -15.78
C VAL A 14 9.62 6.90 -15.53
N LYS A 15 9.36 8.01 -16.24
CA LYS A 15 8.11 8.78 -16.15
C LYS A 15 6.94 8.03 -16.79
N GLU A 16 7.11 7.50 -18.00
CA GLU A 16 6.06 6.78 -18.71
C GLU A 16 5.72 5.47 -18.01
N ALA A 17 6.72 4.76 -17.48
CA ALA A 17 6.47 3.55 -16.69
C ALA A 17 5.76 3.86 -15.36
N ALA A 18 6.08 4.98 -14.72
CA ALA A 18 5.39 5.44 -13.53
C ALA A 18 3.91 5.78 -13.80
N GLU A 19 3.64 6.45 -14.93
CA GLU A 19 2.28 6.78 -15.37
C GLU A 19 1.48 5.53 -15.77
N ALA A 20 2.07 4.61 -16.55
CA ALA A 20 1.43 3.37 -16.98
C ALA A 20 1.02 2.46 -15.82
N MET A 21 1.75 2.52 -14.71
CA MET A 21 1.53 1.69 -13.53
C MET A 21 0.86 2.44 -12.39
N ASN A 22 0.54 3.72 -12.62
CA ASN A 22 -0.05 4.63 -11.63
C ASN A 22 0.73 4.66 -10.30
N VAL A 23 2.07 4.66 -10.38
CA VAL A 23 2.97 4.75 -9.22
C VAL A 23 3.76 6.05 -9.27
N GLY A 24 4.21 6.55 -8.11
CA GLY A 24 5.05 7.75 -8.07
C GLY A 24 6.39 7.54 -8.78
N LYS A 25 6.88 8.58 -9.48
CA LYS A 25 8.17 8.58 -10.20
C LYS A 25 9.34 8.12 -9.32
N SER A 26 9.38 8.53 -8.04
CA SER A 26 10.42 8.15 -7.09
C SER A 26 10.39 6.66 -6.72
N THR A 27 9.20 6.07 -6.64
CA THR A 27 9.01 4.63 -6.44
C THR A 27 9.49 3.86 -7.66
N MET A 28 9.15 4.34 -8.86
CA MET A 28 9.62 3.72 -10.11
C MET A 28 11.14 3.81 -10.26
N ASP A 29 11.77 4.94 -9.94
CA ASP A 29 13.24 5.10 -9.99
C ASP A 29 13.96 4.12 -9.04
N LYS A 30 13.43 3.93 -7.82
CA LYS A 30 13.94 2.93 -6.87
C LYS A 30 13.82 1.51 -7.43
N TRP A 31 12.69 1.15 -8.02
CA TRP A 31 12.49 -0.18 -8.60
C TRP A 31 13.39 -0.43 -9.81
N VAL A 32 13.63 0.58 -10.66
CA VAL A 32 14.54 0.48 -11.80
C VAL A 32 15.98 0.31 -11.35
N ARG A 33 16.42 1.08 -10.34
CA ARG A 33 17.76 0.92 -9.74
C ARG A 33 17.94 -0.46 -9.11
N GLN A 34 16.96 -0.90 -8.32
CA GLN A 34 17.00 -2.21 -7.69
C GLN A 34 17.07 -3.33 -8.73
N LEU A 35 16.26 -3.26 -9.79
CA LEU A 35 16.28 -4.25 -10.86
C LEU A 35 17.62 -4.24 -11.63
N LYS A 36 18.23 -3.07 -11.81
CA LYS A 36 19.55 -2.94 -12.44
C LYS A 36 20.66 -3.54 -11.57
N ASP A 37 20.60 -3.33 -10.26
CA ASP A 37 21.56 -3.89 -9.30
C ASP A 37 21.41 -5.42 -9.20
N GLU A 38 20.17 -5.93 -9.20
CA GLU A 38 19.86 -7.37 -9.24
C GLU A 38 20.39 -8.02 -10.54
N ARG A 39 20.22 -7.38 -11.70
CA ARG A 39 20.82 -7.83 -12.98
C ARG A 39 22.34 -7.76 -12.98
N GLY A 40 22.93 -6.83 -12.21
CA GLY A 40 24.37 -6.71 -11.99
C GLY A 40 24.95 -7.72 -11.00
N GLY A 41 24.13 -8.64 -10.46
CA GLY A 41 24.55 -9.62 -9.46
C GLY A 41 24.76 -9.05 -8.05
N ILE A 42 24.39 -7.79 -7.84
CA ILE A 42 24.46 -7.12 -6.54
C ILE A 42 23.14 -7.38 -5.83
N THR A 43 23.11 -8.40 -4.97
CA THR A 43 21.96 -8.65 -4.12
C THR A 43 21.88 -7.56 -3.05
N PRO A 44 20.74 -6.85 -2.91
CA PRO A 44 20.59 -5.87 -1.86
C PRO A 44 20.72 -6.57 -0.51
N LYS A 45 21.78 -6.25 0.24
CA LYS A 45 21.97 -6.72 1.61
C LYS A 45 20.75 -6.22 2.40
N ALA A 46 19.91 -7.15 2.87
CA ALA A 46 18.62 -6.85 3.50
C ALA A 46 18.72 -5.63 4.42
N THR A 47 18.12 -4.53 4.00
CA THR A 47 18.14 -3.29 4.78
C THR A 47 17.15 -3.43 5.93
N PRO A 48 17.50 -2.97 7.14
CA PRO A 48 16.53 -2.79 8.21
C PRO A 48 15.36 -1.94 7.64
N MET A 49 14.13 -2.41 7.87
CA MET A 49 12.85 -1.86 7.38
C MET A 49 12.96 -0.44 6.82
N THR A 50 12.74 -0.27 5.51
CA THR A 50 12.88 1.06 4.89
C THR A 50 11.85 2.04 5.48
N PRO A 51 12.14 3.35 5.50
CA PRO A 51 11.19 4.35 6.03
C PRO A 51 9.80 4.29 5.37
N ASP A 52 9.76 3.92 4.10
CA ASP A 52 8.52 3.70 3.34
C ASP A 52 7.74 2.50 3.89
N GLN A 53 8.40 1.40 4.22
CA GLN A 53 7.78 0.23 4.86
C GLN A 53 7.30 0.51 6.29
N LEU A 54 8.02 1.34 7.05
CA LEU A 54 7.56 1.82 8.36
C LEU A 54 6.27 2.63 8.23
N LYS A 55 6.22 3.54 7.25
CA LYS A 55 5.04 4.35 6.94
C LYS A 55 3.85 3.47 6.54
N ILE A 56 4.07 2.48 5.68
CA ILE A 56 3.03 1.51 5.27
C ILE A 56 2.48 0.78 6.49
N ARG A 57 3.34 0.25 7.36
CA ARG A 57 2.94 -0.45 8.58
C ARG A 57 2.16 0.44 9.55
N GLU A 58 2.53 1.71 9.68
CA GLU A 58 1.77 2.66 10.49
C GLU A 58 0.39 2.94 9.91
N LEU A 59 0.29 3.11 8.59
CA LEU A 59 -0.97 3.35 7.90
C LEU A 59 -1.90 2.13 8.00
N GLU A 60 -1.38 0.92 7.79
CA GLU A 60 -2.14 -0.33 7.97
C GLU A 60 -2.70 -0.47 9.38
N LYS A 61 -1.91 -0.14 10.40
CA LYS A 61 -2.39 -0.12 11.79
C LYS A 61 -3.51 0.88 12.01
N LYS A 62 -3.42 2.08 11.43
CA LYS A 62 -4.46 3.11 11.53
C LYS A 62 -5.75 2.67 10.85
N ILE A 63 -5.66 2.09 9.64
CA ILE A 63 -6.81 1.56 8.92
C ILE A 63 -7.53 0.49 9.76
N LYS A 64 -6.78 -0.49 10.28
CA LYS A 64 -7.34 -1.56 11.10
C LYS A 64 -8.06 -1.03 12.35
N ARG A 65 -7.54 0.03 12.97
CA ARG A 65 -8.19 0.68 14.12
C ARG A 65 -9.50 1.36 13.71
N ILE A 66 -9.48 2.13 12.64
CA ILE A 66 -10.67 2.83 12.13
C ILE A 66 -11.76 1.83 11.75
N GLU A 67 -11.40 0.73 11.09
CA GLU A 67 -12.35 -0.33 10.73
C GLU A 67 -12.98 -0.97 11.97
N MET A 68 -12.18 -1.25 13.01
CA MET A 68 -12.70 -1.77 14.27
C MET A 68 -13.66 -0.79 14.95
N GLU A 69 -13.30 0.49 15.04
CA GLU A 69 -14.17 1.54 15.61
C GLU A 69 -15.49 1.66 14.83
N LYS A 70 -15.44 1.59 13.50
CA LYS A 70 -16.63 1.59 12.64
C LYS A 70 -17.51 0.37 12.90
N GLU A 71 -16.94 -0.82 13.06
CA GLU A 71 -17.70 -2.03 13.35
C GLU A 71 -18.36 -1.97 14.74
N ILE A 72 -17.67 -1.43 15.74
CA ILE A 72 -18.25 -1.19 17.07
C ILE A 72 -19.44 -0.23 16.96
N LEU A 73 -19.27 0.88 16.25
CA LEU A 73 -20.34 1.88 16.07
C LEU A 73 -21.56 1.31 15.35
N LYS A 74 -21.35 0.50 14.30
CA LYS A 74 -22.44 -0.21 13.61
C LYS A 74 -23.18 -1.14 14.54
N LYS A 75 -22.47 -1.93 15.36
CA LYS A 75 -23.09 -2.85 16.33
C LYS A 75 -23.88 -2.09 17.39
N ALA A 76 -23.33 -1.02 17.95
CA ALA A 76 -24.04 -0.19 18.91
C ALA A 76 -25.32 0.43 18.32
N THR A 77 -25.23 0.93 17.08
CA THR A 77 -26.39 1.48 16.36
C THR A 77 -27.45 0.41 16.12
N ALA A 78 -27.06 -0.79 15.68
CA ALA A 78 -27.98 -1.91 15.49
C ALA A 78 -28.68 -2.32 16.80
N LEU A 79 -27.95 -2.33 17.92
CA LEU A 79 -28.53 -2.60 19.24
C LEU A 79 -29.56 -1.54 19.65
N LEU A 80 -29.19 -0.25 19.57
CA LEU A 80 -30.09 0.86 19.92
C LEU A 80 -31.37 0.85 19.08
N VAL A 81 -31.24 0.61 17.77
CA VAL A 81 -32.40 0.50 16.87
C VAL A 81 -33.26 -0.70 17.27
N SER A 82 -32.67 -1.85 17.59
CA SER A 82 -33.44 -3.02 18.05
C SER A 82 -34.16 -2.79 19.38
N ASP A 83 -33.56 -2.02 20.31
CA ASP A 83 -34.17 -1.72 21.61
C ASP A 83 -35.34 -0.73 21.50
N SER A 84 -35.27 0.22 20.56
CA SER A 84 -36.38 1.15 20.28
C SER A 84 -37.58 0.46 19.62
N PHE A 85 -37.36 -0.60 18.84
CA PHE A 85 -38.46 -1.44 18.34
C PHE A 85 -39.07 -2.34 19.41
N LYS A 86 -38.30 -2.81 20.41
CA LYS A 86 -38.81 -3.65 21.50
C LYS A 86 -39.61 -2.88 22.56
N THR A 87 -39.34 -1.60 22.75
CA THR A 87 -40.05 -0.74 23.72
C THR A 87 -41.38 -0.19 23.19
N SER A 88 -41.69 -0.41 21.91
CA SER A 88 -42.92 0.06 21.26
C SER A 88 -44.04 -1.00 21.19
N PHE A 89 -43.93 -2.10 21.96
CA PHE A 89 -44.94 -3.17 22.07
C PHE A 89 -45.27 -3.48 23.52
#